data_AF-A0AAV1DBS2-F1
#
_entry.id   AF-A0AAV1DBS2-F1
#
_cell.length_a   1.000
_cell.length_b   1.000
_cell.length_c   1.000
_cell.angle_alpha   90.00
_cell.angle_beta   90.00
_cell.angle_gamma   90.00
#
_symmetry.space_group_name_H-M   'P 1'
#
loop_
_entity.id
_entity.type
_entity.pdbx_description
1 polymer ?
#
loop_
_entity_poly.entity_id
_entity_poly.type
_entity_poly.pdbx_seq_one_letter_code
_entity_poly.pdbx_strand_id
1 'polypeptide(L)'
;MASKVIILLSLYVSITFLGSSALAGISSPPVTGSTPAILTWNDFSSGGGSGACECDGRFHSNGEMIVALSTGWYAGGSRCGHRIQIRAQNGKRAFAKVVDECDSNHGCDDNIVDGSDAVWRALGLDENLGRVPVTWSMA
;
A
#
# COMPACT_ATOMS: atom_id res chain seq x y z
N MET A 1 3.13 11.05 -76.27
CA MET A 1 2.89 12.27 -75.47
C MET A 1 2.28 11.83 -74.15
N ALA A 2 2.99 12.06 -73.05
CA ALA A 2 2.64 11.55 -71.71
C ALA A 2 1.70 12.52 -70.98
N SER A 3 0.59 12.01 -70.44
CA SER A 3 -0.23 12.71 -69.44
C SER A 3 0.20 12.28 -68.03
N LYS A 4 0.47 13.27 -67.18
CA LYS A 4 0.77 13.14 -65.73
C LYS A 4 -0.53 13.11 -64.92
N VAL A 5 -0.69 12.19 -63.95
CA VAL A 5 -1.48 12.31 -62.68
C VAL A 5 -0.96 11.15 -61.76
N ILE A 6 -0.12 11.35 -60.73
CA ILE A 6 -0.32 11.86 -59.34
C ILE A 6 -0.72 10.75 -58.32
N ILE A 7 0.16 10.59 -57.30
CA ILE A 7 -0.03 10.17 -55.88
C ILE A 7 -0.38 8.68 -55.63
N LEU A 8 0.41 7.91 -54.87
CA LEU A 8 0.43 7.87 -53.40
C LEU A 8 1.76 7.32 -52.86
N LEU A 9 2.46 8.10 -52.05
CA LEU A 9 3.58 7.65 -51.19
C LEU A 9 3.00 6.91 -49.98
N SER A 10 3.11 5.59 -49.98
CA SER A 10 2.80 4.75 -48.82
C SER A 10 3.99 4.78 -47.84
N LEU A 11 3.97 5.72 -46.89
CA LEU A 11 4.85 5.70 -45.72
C LEU A 11 4.41 4.56 -44.78
N TYR A 12 5.07 3.40 -44.88
CA TYR A 12 4.99 2.36 -43.86
C TYR A 12 5.67 2.88 -42.59
N VAL A 13 4.89 3.37 -41.63
CA VAL A 13 5.39 3.62 -40.28
C VAL A 13 5.50 2.26 -39.58
N SER A 14 6.72 1.77 -39.42
CA SER A 14 7.01 0.61 -38.58
C SER A 14 6.83 1.02 -37.12
N ILE A 15 5.70 0.65 -36.51
CA ILE A 15 5.55 0.74 -35.06
C ILE A 15 6.40 -0.39 -34.47
N THR A 16 7.63 -0.06 -34.06
CA THR A 16 8.36 -0.90 -33.12
C THR A 16 7.62 -0.80 -31.79
N PHE A 17 6.96 -1.89 -31.39
CA PHE A 17 6.54 -2.05 -30.01
C PHE A 17 7.82 -2.02 -29.18
N LEU A 18 8.13 -0.88 -28.54
CA LEU A 18 8.98 -0.91 -27.36
C LEU A 18 8.16 -1.71 -26.34
N GLY A 19 8.45 -3.00 -26.24
CA GLY A 19 8.08 -3.79 -25.09
C GLY A 19 8.62 -3.04 -23.88
N SER A 20 7.72 -2.35 -23.18
CA SER A 20 8.04 -1.79 -21.87
C SER A 20 8.45 -2.97 -21.03
N SER A 21 9.73 -3.03 -20.66
CA SER A 21 10.19 -3.85 -19.57
C SER A 21 9.34 -3.46 -18.37
N ALA A 22 8.29 -4.23 -18.11
CA ALA A 22 7.62 -4.17 -16.83
C ALA A 22 8.69 -4.60 -15.83
N LEU A 23 9.33 -3.62 -15.19
CA LEU A 23 9.61 -3.75 -13.78
C LEU A 23 8.33 -4.36 -13.22
N ALA A 24 8.39 -5.57 -12.68
CA ALA A 24 7.29 -6.12 -11.92
C ALA A 24 7.09 -5.15 -10.76
N GLY A 25 6.29 -4.10 -11.01
CA GLY A 25 6.06 -3.03 -10.08
C GLY A 25 5.46 -3.68 -8.86
N ILE A 26 6.12 -3.49 -7.73
CA ILE A 26 5.66 -3.94 -6.44
C ILE A 26 4.25 -3.40 -6.26
N SER A 27 3.28 -4.28 -6.51
CA SER A 27 1.88 -3.91 -6.61
C SER A 27 1.16 -4.71 -5.54
N SER A 28 0.59 -3.97 -4.60
CA SER A 28 -0.30 -4.56 -3.61
C SER A 28 -1.59 -5.05 -4.30
N PRO A 29 -2.30 -6.03 -3.72
CA PRO A 29 -3.58 -6.48 -4.25
C PRO A 29 -4.59 -5.33 -4.46
N PRO A 30 -5.59 -5.47 -5.35
CA PRO A 30 -6.55 -4.41 -5.60
C PRO A 30 -7.28 -3.96 -4.32
N VAL A 31 -7.36 -2.64 -4.12
CA VAL A 31 -8.15 -2.05 -3.02
C VAL A 31 -9.63 -2.14 -3.36
N THR A 32 -10.42 -2.68 -2.43
CA THR A 32 -11.87 -2.85 -2.53
C THR A 32 -12.57 -2.28 -1.29
N GLY A 33 -13.90 -2.42 -1.21
CA GLY A 33 -14.65 -2.09 0.02
C GLY A 33 -14.40 -3.04 1.20
N SER A 34 -13.65 -4.12 1.00
CA SER A 34 -13.23 -5.08 2.04
C SER A 34 -11.96 -5.81 1.60
N THR A 35 -10.88 -5.06 1.45
CA THR A 35 -9.58 -5.53 0.96
C THR A 35 -8.96 -6.54 1.93
N PRO A 36 -8.70 -7.79 1.53
CA PRO A 36 -7.98 -8.75 2.36
C PRO A 36 -6.54 -8.30 2.62
N ALA A 37 -6.08 -8.46 3.86
CA ALA A 37 -4.72 -8.12 4.26
C ALA A 37 -4.23 -9.01 5.41
N ILE A 38 -2.93 -8.93 5.69
CA ILE A 38 -2.33 -9.43 6.92
C ILE A 38 -2.03 -8.24 7.82
N LEU A 39 -2.55 -8.28 9.05
CA LEU A 39 -2.17 -7.37 10.12
C LEU A 39 -0.89 -7.88 10.79
N THR A 40 0.12 -7.02 10.85
CA THR A 40 1.34 -7.19 11.64
C THR A 40 1.42 -6.14 12.73
N TRP A 41 2.37 -6.31 13.66
CA TRP A 41 2.65 -5.34 14.72
C TRP A 41 3.94 -4.58 14.42
N ASN A 42 3.90 -3.26 14.59
CA ASN A 42 5.06 -2.39 14.45
C ASN A 42 5.15 -1.38 15.59
N ASP A 43 6.39 -1.11 16.00
CA ASP A 43 6.74 -0.03 16.93
C ASP A 43 7.07 1.24 16.14
N PHE A 44 6.17 2.23 16.23
CA PHE A 44 6.29 3.54 15.57
C PHE A 44 7.03 4.58 16.43
N SER A 45 7.50 4.18 17.62
CA SER A 45 8.24 5.06 18.51
C SER A 45 9.70 5.19 18.07
N SER A 46 10.40 6.21 18.58
CA SER A 46 11.83 6.41 18.30
C SER A 46 12.73 5.27 18.79
N GLY A 47 12.20 4.32 19.57
CA GLY A 47 12.91 3.13 20.04
C GLY A 47 12.67 1.87 19.18
N GLY A 48 11.74 1.92 18.22
CA GLY A 48 11.24 0.75 17.50
C GLY A 48 12.16 0.19 16.41
N GLY A 49 13.31 0.82 16.17
CA GLY A 49 14.27 0.42 15.14
C GLY A 49 13.88 0.80 13.71
N SER A 50 12.64 1.25 13.49
CA SER A 50 12.18 1.92 12.27
C SER A 50 12.60 3.40 12.26
N GLY A 51 12.66 3.99 11.06
CA GLY A 51 12.86 5.42 10.89
C GLY A 51 11.63 6.22 11.31
N ALA A 52 11.69 7.55 11.17
CA ALA A 52 10.49 8.38 11.33
C ALA A 52 9.50 8.08 10.20
N CYS A 53 8.20 8.14 10.48
CA CYS A 53 7.16 7.74 9.55
C CYS A 53 7.10 8.62 8.30
N GLU A 54 6.91 8.01 7.14
CA GLU A 54 7.03 8.68 5.84
C GLU A 54 5.99 9.79 5.60
N CYS A 55 4.80 9.73 6.20
CA CYS A 55 3.77 10.74 5.95
C CYS A 55 4.07 12.13 6.53
N ASP A 56 4.78 12.20 7.67
CA ASP A 56 5.01 13.46 8.38
C ASP A 56 6.42 13.64 8.96
N GLY A 57 7.29 12.66 8.76
CA GLY A 57 8.68 12.68 9.20
C GLY A 57 8.82 12.63 10.72
N ARG A 58 7.88 11.99 11.44
CA ARG A 58 7.86 11.92 12.90
C ARG A 58 7.74 10.49 13.40
N PHE A 59 8.19 10.29 14.64
CA PHE A 59 7.84 9.12 15.43
C PHE A 59 6.48 9.35 16.10
N HIS A 60 5.76 8.26 16.34
CA HIS A 60 4.47 8.28 16.99
C HIS A 60 4.45 7.39 18.24
N SER A 61 3.51 7.63 19.14
CA SER A 61 3.26 6.71 20.24
C SER A 61 2.49 5.48 19.73
N ASN A 62 2.88 4.27 20.15
CA ASN A 62 2.10 3.05 19.85
C ASN A 62 0.71 3.03 20.52
N GLY A 63 0.44 3.99 21.42
CA GLY A 63 -0.90 4.26 21.94
C GLY A 63 -1.83 4.98 20.96
N GLU A 64 -1.32 5.51 19.85
CA GLU A 64 -2.12 6.14 18.79
C GLU A 64 -2.76 5.09 17.87
N MET A 65 -3.95 5.36 17.33
CA MET A 65 -4.59 4.46 16.35
C MET A 65 -4.00 4.71 14.95
N ILE A 66 -2.83 4.13 14.69
CA ILE A 66 -2.04 4.37 13.47
C ILE A 66 -1.57 3.08 12.81
N VAL A 67 -1.32 3.16 11.49
CA VAL A 67 -0.82 2.06 10.68
C VAL A 67 0.19 2.51 9.61
N ALA A 68 1.04 1.58 9.18
CA ALA A 68 1.71 1.60 7.89
C ALA A 68 0.96 0.73 6.87
N LEU A 69 1.09 1.03 5.58
CA LEU A 69 0.55 0.21 4.49
C LEU A 69 1.67 -0.25 3.56
N SER A 70 1.58 -1.49 3.03
CA SER A 70 2.48 -1.95 1.97
C SER A 70 2.59 -0.93 0.82
N THR A 71 3.77 -0.82 0.20
CA THR A 71 4.11 0.17 -0.84
C THR A 71 3.00 0.45 -1.86
N GLY A 72 2.38 -0.60 -2.43
CA GLY A 72 1.31 -0.43 -3.42
C GLY A 72 0.02 0.17 -2.85
N TRP A 73 -0.31 -0.13 -1.59
CA TRP A 73 -1.42 0.49 -0.86
C TRP A 73 -1.05 1.84 -0.25
N TYR A 74 0.21 2.08 0.12
CA TYR A 74 0.70 3.41 0.49
C TYR A 74 0.56 4.38 -0.69
N ALA A 75 0.84 3.88 -1.91
CA ALA A 75 0.63 4.58 -3.18
C ALA A 75 1.24 5.99 -3.17
N GLY A 76 2.53 6.06 -2.85
CA GLY A 76 3.31 7.31 -2.80
C GLY A 76 2.74 8.33 -1.82
N GLY A 77 2.19 7.88 -0.70
CA GLY A 77 1.61 8.75 0.32
C GLY A 77 0.21 9.27 0.03
N SER A 78 -0.46 8.83 -1.05
CA SER A 78 -1.82 9.28 -1.38
C SER A 78 -2.87 8.97 -0.30
N ARG A 79 -2.58 8.05 0.63
CA ARG A 79 -3.43 7.72 1.78
C ARG A 79 -2.96 8.34 3.11
N CYS A 80 -1.87 9.11 3.12
CA CYS A 80 -1.35 9.74 4.32
C CYS A 80 -2.40 10.60 5.04
N GLY A 81 -2.52 10.44 6.36
CA GLY A 81 -3.47 11.17 7.18
C GLY A 81 -4.93 10.73 7.04
N HIS A 82 -5.26 9.90 6.05
CA HIS A 82 -6.58 9.30 5.93
C HIS A 82 -6.75 8.12 6.87
N ARG A 83 -8.01 7.80 7.20
CA ARG A 83 -8.34 6.66 8.06
C ARG A 83 -8.75 5.46 7.23
N ILE A 84 -8.37 4.29 7.70
CA ILE A 84 -8.89 3.02 7.25
C ILE A 84 -9.70 2.37 8.37
N GLN A 85 -10.71 1.59 8.00
CA GLN A 85 -11.40 0.69 8.90
C GLN A 85 -10.80 -0.70 8.72
N ILE A 86 -10.28 -1.28 9.80
CA ILE A 86 -9.73 -2.64 9.85
C ILE A 86 -10.76 -3.53 10.54
N ARG A 87 -11.02 -4.70 9.98
CA ARG A 87 -11.95 -5.69 10.51
C ARG A 87 -11.24 -7.02 10.75
N ALA A 88 -11.25 -7.47 12.01
CA ALA A 88 -10.73 -8.77 12.39
C ALA A 88 -11.79 -9.87 12.20
N GLN A 89 -11.32 -11.12 12.12
CA GLN A 89 -12.18 -12.30 11.99
C GLN A 89 -13.14 -12.48 13.18
N ASN A 90 -12.74 -12.03 14.38
CA ASN A 90 -13.57 -12.05 15.59
C ASN A 90 -14.73 -11.03 15.56
N GLY A 91 -14.91 -10.30 14.47
CA GLY A 91 -16.00 -9.34 14.27
C GLY A 91 -15.69 -7.91 14.71
N LYS A 92 -14.62 -7.69 15.50
CA LYS A 92 -14.21 -6.37 15.98
C LYS A 92 -13.64 -5.51 14.85
N ARG A 93 -13.71 -4.20 15.07
CA ARG A 93 -13.28 -3.17 14.11
C ARG A 93 -12.42 -2.13 14.79
N ALA A 94 -11.44 -1.61 14.07
CA ALA A 94 -10.59 -0.50 14.47
C ALA A 94 -10.53 0.53 13.35
N PHE A 95 -10.45 1.81 13.70
CA PHE A 95 -10.24 2.90 12.75
C PHE A 95 -8.86 3.51 13.00
N ALA A 96 -7.95 3.36 12.05
CA ALA A 96 -6.57 3.80 12.20
C ALA A 96 -6.18 4.78 11.09
N LYS A 97 -5.34 5.76 11.43
CA LYS A 97 -4.78 6.74 10.49
C LYS A 97 -3.54 6.15 9.83
N VAL A 98 -3.42 6.28 8.51
CA VAL A 98 -2.20 5.91 7.79
C VAL A 98 -1.14 6.96 8.05
N VAL A 99 0.00 6.53 8.59
CA VAL A 99 1.15 7.42 8.89
C VAL A 99 2.42 7.01 8.18
N ASP A 100 2.49 5.79 7.62
CA ASP A 100 3.76 5.27 7.13
C ASP A 100 3.61 4.29 5.96
N GLU A 101 4.74 4.01 5.34
CA GLU A 101 4.92 2.96 4.34
C GLU A 101 5.57 1.73 4.99
N CYS A 102 4.99 0.55 4.75
CA CYS A 102 5.68 -0.73 4.95
C CYS A 102 6.38 -1.05 3.62
N ASP A 103 7.67 -0.73 3.52
CA ASP A 103 8.38 -0.80 2.24
C ASP A 103 8.58 -2.25 1.76
N SER A 104 7.82 -2.60 0.73
CA SER A 104 7.83 -3.94 0.14
C SER A 104 9.07 -4.21 -0.71
N ASN A 105 9.92 -3.21 -0.99
CA ASN A 105 11.26 -3.42 -1.56
C ASN A 105 12.27 -3.90 -0.53
N HIS A 106 12.02 -3.61 0.76
CA HIS A 106 13.00 -3.77 1.83
C HIS A 106 12.50 -4.65 2.98
N GLY A 107 11.59 -5.58 2.70
CA GLY A 107 11.27 -6.70 3.60
C GLY A 107 9.80 -6.85 3.99
N CYS A 108 8.93 -5.86 3.70
CA CYS A 108 7.49 -6.03 3.88
C CYS A 108 6.86 -6.87 2.76
N ASP A 109 5.85 -7.68 3.08
CA ASP A 109 5.00 -8.26 2.03
C ASP A 109 4.16 -7.16 1.34
N ASP A 110 3.53 -7.49 0.22
CA ASP A 110 2.74 -6.54 -0.58
C ASP A 110 1.30 -6.35 -0.09
N ASN A 111 0.89 -7.05 0.98
CA ASN A 111 -0.48 -7.10 1.48
C ASN A 111 -0.60 -6.87 3.00
N ILE A 112 0.29 -6.03 3.55
CA ILE A 112 0.42 -5.72 4.97
C ILE A 112 -0.35 -4.44 5.33
N VAL A 113 -1.07 -4.54 6.44
CA VAL A 113 -1.44 -3.40 7.29
C VAL A 113 -0.60 -3.54 8.56
N ASP A 114 0.34 -2.63 8.80
CA ASP A 114 1.24 -2.75 9.95
C ASP A 114 0.73 -1.87 11.09
N GLY A 115 0.31 -2.48 12.19
CA GLY A 115 -0.48 -1.81 13.22
C GLY A 115 0.27 -1.57 14.52
N SER A 116 -0.02 -0.43 15.13
CA SER A 116 0.40 -0.08 16.51
C SER A 116 -0.32 -0.90 17.58
N ASP A 117 0.19 -0.89 18.82
CA ASP A 117 -0.42 -1.57 19.98
C ASP A 117 -1.90 -1.22 20.14
N ALA A 118 -2.26 0.04 19.94
CA ALA A 118 -3.63 0.50 20.08
C ALA A 118 -4.58 -0.16 19.07
N VAL A 119 -4.11 -0.42 17.85
CA VAL A 119 -4.89 -1.12 16.81
C VAL A 119 -5.13 -2.56 17.22
N TRP A 120 -4.09 -3.28 17.64
CA TRP A 120 -4.19 -4.66 18.10
C TRP A 120 -5.13 -4.80 19.29
N ARG A 121 -4.96 -3.94 20.31
CA ARG A 121 -5.83 -3.88 21.48
C ARG A 121 -7.29 -3.58 21.12
N ALA A 122 -7.55 -2.63 20.22
CA ALA A 122 -8.91 -2.30 19.78
C ALA A 122 -9.58 -3.48 19.04
N LEU A 123 -8.81 -4.23 18.26
CA LEU A 123 -9.27 -5.45 17.60
C LEU A 123 -9.38 -6.65 18.56
N GLY A 124 -8.91 -6.52 19.80
CA GLY A 124 -8.88 -7.60 20.78
C GLY A 124 -8.04 -8.78 20.31
N LEU A 125 -6.91 -8.50 19.69
CA LEU A 125 -5.93 -9.47 19.21
C LEU A 125 -4.68 -9.42 20.11
N ASP A 126 -3.96 -10.54 20.17
CA ASP A 126 -2.67 -10.65 20.84
C ASP A 126 -1.55 -10.46 19.82
N GLU A 127 -0.69 -9.46 20.03
CA GLU A 127 0.45 -9.13 19.15
C GLU A 127 1.43 -10.30 19.00
N ASN A 128 1.49 -11.21 19.98
CA ASN A 128 2.35 -12.41 19.92
C ASN A 128 1.91 -13.41 18.84
N LEU A 129 0.72 -13.23 18.24
CA LEU A 129 0.33 -13.98 17.04
C LEU A 129 1.19 -13.62 15.83
N GLY A 130 1.80 -12.44 15.83
CA GLY A 130 2.70 -11.92 14.81
C GLY A 130 2.00 -11.50 13.51
N ARG A 131 1.13 -12.36 12.98
CA ARG A 131 0.44 -12.18 11.69
C ARG A 131 -1.00 -12.66 11.78
N VAL A 132 -1.96 -11.76 11.54
CA VAL A 132 -3.39 -12.10 11.61
C VAL A 132 -4.12 -11.67 10.33
N PRO A 133 -4.90 -12.55 9.68
CA PRO A 133 -5.71 -12.14 8.55
C PRO A 133 -6.81 -11.15 8.96
N VAL A 134 -6.92 -10.05 8.21
CA VAL A 134 -7.94 -9.01 8.39
C VAL A 134 -8.53 -8.59 7.04
N THR A 135 -9.56 -7.76 7.07
CA THR A 135 -9.92 -6.93 5.92
C THR A 135 -9.86 -5.46 6.25
N TRP A 136 -9.66 -4.61 5.25
CA TRP A 136 -9.68 -3.17 5.42
C TRP A 136 -10.36 -2.42 4.28
N SER A 137 -10.83 -1.22 4.57
CA SER A 137 -11.36 -0.26 3.60
C SER A 137 -10.97 1.15 3.99
N MET A 138 -11.01 2.10 3.07
CA MET A 138 -11.06 3.52 3.46
C MET A 138 -12.30 3.76 4.35
N ALA A 139 -12.15 4.62 5.36
CA ALA A 139 -13.21 4.98 6.31
C ALA A 139 -13.85 6.34 5.99
#